data_AF-A0A961HRI8-F1
#
_entry.id   AF-A0A961HRI8-F1
#
_cell.length_a   1.000
_cell.length_b   1.000
_cell.length_c   1.000
_cell.angle_alpha   90.00
_cell.angle_beta   90.00
_cell.angle_gamma   90.00
#
_symmetry.space_group_name_H-M   'P 1'
#
loop_
_entity.id
_entity.type
_entity.pdbx_description
1 polymer ?
#
loop_
_entity_poly.entity_id
_entity_poly.type
_entity_poly.pdbx_seq_one_letter_code
_entity_poly.pdbx_strand_id
1 'polypeptide(L)'
;MTAMFRPGSLQSLILSIALLGTLAQCSAPVIRAKDAEEWNTELKTRVFRTRKDIFPGFANQADQKEPLFKAGTLVKLRIESTPDWVKIRARRADSDQENTPGNVILYVFREDLESESSRGRPMIEEKLNQLVSPAN
;
A
#
# COMPACT_ATOMS: atom_id res chain seq x y z
N MET A 1 0.17 51.15 36.31
CA MET A 1 -0.28 50.72 34.97
C MET A 1 -0.60 49.24 35.05
N THR A 2 -1.87 48.90 35.25
CA THR A 2 -2.37 47.54 35.43
C THR A 2 -2.98 47.08 34.12
N ALA A 3 -2.33 46.15 33.42
CA ALA A 3 -2.84 45.60 32.17
C ALA A 3 -4.06 44.70 32.47
N MET A 4 -5.25 45.14 32.06
CA MET A 4 -6.45 44.31 32.07
C MET A 4 -6.33 43.21 31.02
N PHE A 5 -6.13 41.97 31.48
CA PHE A 5 -6.26 40.78 30.64
C PHE A 5 -7.73 40.59 30.27
N ARG A 6 -8.06 40.72 28.97
CA ARG A 6 -9.40 40.43 28.45
C ARG A 6 -9.66 38.92 28.50
N PRO A 7 -10.74 38.46 29.16
CA PRO A 7 -11.03 37.02 29.35
C PRO A 7 -11.32 36.25 28.05
N GLY A 8 -11.55 36.94 26.92
CA GLY A 8 -11.78 36.30 25.62
C GLY A 8 -10.54 35.70 24.95
N SER A 9 -9.31 36.06 25.37
CA SER A 9 -8.09 35.52 24.75
C SER A 9 -7.81 34.08 25.18
N LEU A 10 -8.17 33.70 26.40
CA LEU A 10 -7.91 32.36 26.94
C LEU A 10 -8.80 31.29 26.27
N GLN A 11 -10.07 31.63 26.01
CA GLN A 11 -11.02 30.74 25.34
C GLN A 11 -10.62 30.46 23.89
N SER A 12 -10.20 31.48 23.14
CA SER A 12 -9.66 31.30 21.79
C SER A 12 -8.36 30.49 21.78
N LEU A 13 -7.52 30.60 22.82
CA LEU A 13 -6.28 29.83 22.92
C LEU A 13 -6.56 28.34 23.17
N ILE A 14 -7.50 28.03 24.08
CA ILE A 14 -7.91 26.65 24.36
C ILE A 14 -8.56 26.02 23.13
N LEU A 15 -9.43 26.75 22.42
CA LEU A 15 -10.06 26.24 21.20
C LEU A 15 -9.03 25.97 20.10
N SER A 16 -8.03 26.84 19.95
CA SER A 16 -6.94 26.67 18.98
C SER A 16 -6.07 25.45 19.31
N ILE A 17 -5.73 25.25 20.58
CA ILE A 17 -4.94 24.09 21.04
C ILE A 17 -5.73 22.78 20.88
N ALA A 18 -7.02 22.79 21.18
CA ALA A 18 -7.90 21.63 20.96
C ALA A 18 -8.00 21.27 19.47
N LEU A 19 -8.13 22.28 18.60
CA LEU A 19 -8.18 22.09 17.14
C LEU A 19 -6.83 21.55 16.60
N LEU A 20 -5.70 22.09 17.06
CA LEU A 20 -4.36 21.60 16.75
C LEU A 20 -4.14 20.16 17.24
N GLY A 21 -4.70 19.79 18.39
CA GLY A 21 -4.66 18.42 18.91
C GLY A 21 -5.42 17.42 18.03
N THR A 22 -6.56 17.80 17.47
CA THR A 22 -7.34 16.92 16.57
C THR A 22 -6.71 16.74 15.19
N LEU A 23 -5.94 17.72 14.71
CA LEU A 23 -5.21 17.61 13.44
C LEU A 23 -3.98 16.67 13.53
N ALA A 24 -3.51 16.36 14.74
CA ALA A 24 -2.36 15.48 14.95
C ALA A 24 -2.71 13.99 14.88
N GLN A 25 -3.99 13.61 14.83
CA GLN A 25 -4.43 12.23 14.59
C GLN A 25 -4.48 11.87 13.09
N CYS A 26 -3.49 12.34 12.31
CA CYS A 26 -3.23 11.78 11.00
C CYS A 26 -2.73 10.34 11.18
N SER A 27 -3.55 9.39 10.76
CA SER A 27 -3.27 7.96 10.87
C SER A 27 -1.91 7.63 10.23
N ALA A 28 -0.99 7.04 11.00
CA ALA A 28 0.35 6.68 10.53
C ALA A 28 0.25 5.58 9.47
N PRO A 29 0.90 5.67 8.30
CA PRO A 29 0.60 4.79 7.18
C PRO A 29 0.98 3.32 7.42
N VAL A 30 0.24 2.41 6.76
CA VAL A 30 0.41 0.95 6.87
C VAL A 30 1.86 0.52 6.67
N ILE A 31 2.49 1.05 5.62
CA ILE A 31 3.93 0.98 5.40
C ILE A 31 4.42 2.41 5.30
N ARG A 32 5.48 2.74 6.04
CA ARG A 32 6.12 4.06 5.95
C ARG A 32 6.57 4.31 4.52
N ALA A 33 6.42 5.53 4.03
CA ALA A 33 6.76 5.88 2.65
C ALA A 33 8.19 5.45 2.26
N LYS A 34 9.15 5.65 3.18
CA LYS A 34 10.54 5.23 3.01
C LYS A 34 10.69 3.72 2.80
N ASP A 35 10.02 2.91 3.62
CA ASP A 35 10.08 1.44 3.55
C ASP A 35 9.47 0.95 2.21
N ALA A 36 8.41 1.61 1.73
CA ALA A 36 7.80 1.29 0.43
C ALA A 36 8.70 1.70 -0.77
N GLU A 37 9.46 2.79 -0.64
CA GLU A 37 10.42 3.23 -1.66
C GLU A 37 11.63 2.28 -1.75
N GLU A 38 12.19 1.89 -0.61
CA GLU A 38 13.26 0.89 -0.53
C GLU A 38 12.81 -0.43 -1.18
N TRP A 39 11.60 -0.90 -0.84
CA TRP A 39 11.07 -2.13 -1.40
C TRP A 39 10.83 -2.03 -2.90
N ASN A 40 10.29 -0.92 -3.40
CA ASN A 40 10.14 -0.70 -4.84
C ASN A 40 11.49 -0.67 -5.58
N THR A 41 12.54 -0.15 -4.94
CA THR A 41 13.89 -0.16 -5.50
C THR A 41 14.41 -1.59 -5.64
N GLU A 42 14.20 -2.45 -4.64
CA GLU A 42 14.52 -3.87 -4.70
C GLU A 42 13.71 -4.61 -5.78
N LEU A 43 12.42 -4.30 -5.93
CA LEU A 43 11.54 -4.96 -6.89
C LEU A 43 11.81 -4.53 -8.34
N LYS A 44 12.27 -3.29 -8.56
CA LYS A 44 12.51 -2.73 -9.90
C LYS A 44 13.52 -3.55 -10.72
N THR A 45 14.50 -4.15 -10.04
CA THR A 45 15.56 -4.97 -10.66
C THR A 45 15.18 -6.44 -10.81
N ARG A 46 14.06 -6.87 -10.24
CA ARG A 46 13.65 -8.28 -10.21
C ARG A 46 12.56 -8.55 -11.24
N VAL A 47 12.63 -9.75 -11.83
CA VAL A 47 11.55 -10.33 -12.61
C VAL A 47 10.99 -11.52 -11.85
N PHE A 48 9.67 -11.64 -11.89
CA PHE A 48 8.94 -12.71 -11.23
C PHE A 48 8.19 -13.52 -12.25
N ARG A 49 7.94 -14.79 -11.95
CA ARG A 49 7.07 -15.69 -12.69
C ARG A 49 5.80 -15.91 -11.89
N THR A 50 4.65 -15.75 -12.52
CA THR A 50 3.36 -16.08 -11.91
C THR A 50 3.24 -17.58 -11.69
N ARG A 51 2.80 -18.00 -10.49
CA ARG A 51 2.66 -19.42 -10.11
C ARG A 51 1.35 -20.03 -10.57
N LYS A 52 0.31 -19.20 -10.69
CA LYS A 52 -1.05 -19.57 -11.07
C LYS A 52 -1.65 -18.45 -11.90
N ASP A 53 -2.81 -18.73 -12.49
CA ASP A 53 -3.61 -17.71 -13.14
C ASP A 53 -4.03 -16.65 -12.10
N ILE A 54 -3.72 -15.39 -12.42
CA ILE A 54 -4.02 -14.24 -11.57
C ILE A 54 -5.22 -13.51 -12.16
N PHE A 55 -6.26 -13.39 -11.36
CA PHE A 55 -7.44 -12.59 -11.63
C PHE A 55 -7.33 -11.26 -10.85
N PRO A 56 -8.03 -10.18 -11.25
CA PRO A 56 -8.12 -8.95 -10.49
C PRO A 56 -8.59 -9.24 -9.06
N GLY A 57 -7.85 -8.76 -8.07
CA GLY A 57 -8.07 -9.09 -6.65
C GLY A 57 -9.39 -8.59 -6.04
N PHE A 58 -10.17 -7.79 -6.78
CA PHE A 58 -11.44 -7.21 -6.30
C PHE A 58 -12.68 -7.88 -6.89
N ALA A 59 -12.51 -8.84 -7.81
CA ALA A 59 -13.62 -9.45 -8.52
C ALA A 59 -13.71 -10.94 -8.15
N ASN A 60 -14.93 -11.42 -7.91
CA ASN A 60 -15.18 -12.84 -7.65
C ASN A 60 -14.66 -13.70 -8.79
N GLN A 61 -13.95 -14.79 -8.47
CA GLN A 61 -13.39 -15.70 -9.48
C GLN A 61 -14.48 -16.32 -10.38
N ALA A 62 -15.70 -16.46 -9.87
CA ALA A 62 -16.85 -16.99 -10.59
C ALA A 62 -17.32 -16.10 -11.76
N ASP A 63 -17.06 -14.79 -11.70
CA ASP A 63 -17.57 -13.81 -12.66
C ASP A 63 -16.58 -13.50 -13.79
N GLN A 64 -15.42 -14.17 -13.79
CA GLN A 64 -14.32 -13.81 -14.69
C GLN A 64 -14.03 -14.87 -15.73
N LYS A 65 -14.06 -14.42 -16.99
CA LYS A 65 -13.81 -15.28 -18.14
C LYS A 65 -12.31 -15.39 -18.49
N GLU A 66 -11.50 -14.41 -18.10
CA GLU A 66 -10.07 -14.36 -18.47
C GLU A 66 -9.18 -13.83 -17.33
N PRO A 67 -8.00 -14.44 -17.10
CA PRO A 67 -7.04 -13.97 -16.12
C PRO A 67 -6.26 -12.75 -16.62
N LEU A 68 -5.89 -11.85 -15.69
CA LEU A 68 -4.94 -10.76 -15.95
C LEU A 68 -3.57 -11.28 -16.39
N PHE A 69 -3.13 -12.37 -15.77
CA PHE A 69 -1.88 -13.06 -16.08
C PHE A 69 -2.09 -14.56 -15.98
N LYS A 70 -1.72 -15.30 -17.02
CA LYS A 70 -1.71 -16.77 -16.98
C LYS A 70 -0.50 -17.27 -16.19
N ALA A 71 -0.61 -18.45 -15.59
CA ALA A 71 0.51 -19.12 -14.93
C ALA A 71 1.75 -19.16 -15.85
N GLY A 72 2.92 -18.89 -15.27
CA GLY A 72 4.18 -18.83 -16.00
C GLY A 72 4.50 -17.48 -16.66
N THR A 73 3.57 -16.53 -16.67
CA THR A 73 3.83 -15.17 -17.19
C THR A 73 4.93 -14.48 -16.38
N LEU A 74 5.90 -13.87 -17.07
CA LEU A 74 6.93 -13.04 -16.46
C LEU A 74 6.43 -11.63 -16.20
N VAL A 75 6.56 -11.17 -14.95
CA VAL A 75 6.05 -9.89 -14.49
C VAL A 75 7.08 -9.12 -13.67
N LYS A 76 6.98 -7.79 -13.72
CA LYS A 76 7.65 -6.86 -12.80
C LYS A 76 6.61 -6.31 -11.83
N LEU A 77 7.04 -6.11 -10.59
CA LEU A 77 6.15 -5.72 -9.49
C LEU A 77 6.41 -4.28 -9.05
N ARG A 78 5.36 -3.64 -8.55
CA ARG A 78 5.42 -2.34 -7.90
C ARG A 78 4.45 -2.32 -6.73
N ILE A 79 4.86 -1.71 -5.64
CA ILE A 79 4.07 -1.53 -4.43
C ILE A 79 3.64 -0.08 -4.32
N GLU A 80 2.37 0.13 -4.02
CA GLU A 80 1.81 1.43 -3.70
C GLU A 80 1.16 1.34 -2.32
N SER A 81 1.60 2.19 -1.40
CA SER A 81 1.13 2.22 -0.01
C SER A 81 0.41 3.52 0.27
N THR A 82 -0.67 3.44 1.04
CA THR A 82 -1.43 4.57 1.58
C THR A 82 -1.63 4.38 3.07
N PRO A 83 -2.27 5.33 3.78
CA PRO A 83 -2.60 5.13 5.17
C PRO A 83 -3.48 3.92 5.45
N ASP A 84 -4.36 3.51 4.54
CA ASP A 84 -5.38 2.50 4.86
C ASP A 84 -5.12 1.16 4.18
N TRP A 85 -4.27 1.13 3.16
CA TRP A 85 -4.03 -0.07 2.36
C TRP A 85 -2.68 -0.07 1.65
N VAL A 86 -2.27 -1.28 1.27
CA VAL A 86 -1.14 -1.56 0.38
C VAL A 86 -1.68 -2.32 -0.83
N LYS A 87 -1.33 -1.88 -2.03
CA LYS A 87 -1.64 -2.60 -3.26
C LYS A 87 -0.37 -2.93 -4.02
N ILE A 88 -0.37 -4.12 -4.63
CA ILE A 88 0.72 -4.60 -5.47
C ILE A 88 0.22 -4.65 -6.90
N ARG A 89 0.96 -3.98 -7.78
CA ARG A 89 0.74 -4.00 -9.22
C ARG A 89 1.77 -4.89 -9.89
N ALA A 90 1.31 -5.64 -10.87
CA ALA A 90 2.15 -6.40 -11.77
C ALA A 90 1.97 -5.88 -13.20
N ARG A 91 3.06 -5.85 -13.95
CA ARG A 91 3.06 -5.65 -15.40
C ARG A 91 3.88 -6.74 -16.04
N ARG A 92 3.64 -7.06 -17.31
CA ARG A 92 4.51 -8.00 -18.02
C ARG A 92 5.93 -7.46 -18.10
N ALA A 93 6.92 -8.34 -18.03
CA ALA A 93 8.33 -7.97 -17.95
C ALA A 93 8.85 -7.27 -19.22
N ASP A 94 8.21 -7.57 -20.36
CA ASP A 94 8.46 -7.03 -21.71
C ASP A 94 7.84 -5.64 -21.95
N SER A 95 7.02 -5.14 -21.03
CA SER A 95 6.27 -3.90 -21.21
C SER A 95 7.02 -2.69 -20.62
N ASP A 96 7.04 -1.59 -21.36
CA ASP A 96 7.63 -0.33 -20.91
C ASP A 96 6.83 0.30 -19.76
N GLN A 97 7.55 0.79 -18.75
CA GLN A 97 6.98 1.37 -17.53
C GLN A 97 6.09 2.57 -17.79
N GLU A 98 6.48 3.44 -18.71
CA GLU A 98 5.77 4.69 -19.01
C GLU A 98 4.42 4.45 -19.68
N ASN A 99 4.29 3.34 -20.42
CA ASN A 99 3.10 3.04 -21.21
C ASN A 99 2.14 2.07 -20.50
N THR A 100 2.57 1.38 -19.45
CA THR A 100 1.73 0.38 -18.76
C THR A 100 1.84 0.51 -17.23
N PRO A 101 0.85 1.13 -16.55
CA PRO A 101 0.88 1.34 -15.10
C PRO A 101 0.76 0.06 -14.26
N GLY A 102 0.48 -1.09 -14.91
CA GLY A 102 0.35 -2.40 -14.29
C GLY A 102 -1.05 -2.66 -13.72
N ASN A 103 -1.42 -3.94 -13.68
CA ASN A 103 -2.69 -4.41 -13.10
C ASN A 103 -2.51 -4.74 -11.63
N VAL A 104 -3.51 -4.45 -10.81
CA VAL A 104 -3.48 -4.81 -9.38
C VAL A 104 -3.68 -6.31 -9.22
N ILE A 105 -2.75 -6.96 -8.52
CA ILE A 105 -2.77 -8.42 -8.28
C ILE A 105 -2.95 -8.78 -6.81
N LEU A 106 -2.67 -7.86 -5.89
CA LEU A 106 -2.87 -8.03 -4.47
C LEU A 106 -3.28 -6.71 -3.85
N TYR A 107 -4.24 -6.78 -2.94
CA TYR A 107 -4.66 -5.68 -2.08
C TYR A 107 -4.66 -6.16 -0.64
N VAL A 108 -4.15 -5.34 0.27
CA VAL A 108 -4.04 -5.64 1.68
C VAL A 108 -4.48 -4.42 2.47
N PHE A 109 -5.47 -4.59 3.34
CA PHE A 109 -5.98 -3.51 4.18
C PHE A 109 -5.20 -3.45 5.49
N ARG A 110 -5.18 -2.26 6.11
CA ARG A 110 -4.63 -2.05 7.44
C ARG A 110 -5.20 -3.03 8.47
N GLU A 111 -6.51 -3.26 8.43
CA GLU A 111 -7.23 -4.11 9.39
C GLU A 111 -6.68 -5.56 9.38
N ASP A 112 -6.30 -6.06 8.20
CA ASP A 112 -5.67 -7.37 8.05
C ASP A 112 -4.29 -7.41 8.70
N LEU A 113 -3.57 -6.29 8.70
CA LEU A 113 -2.19 -6.15 9.16
C LEU A 113 -2.07 -5.84 10.66
N GLU A 114 -3.05 -5.15 11.23
CA GLU A 114 -3.08 -4.83 12.67
C GLU A 114 -3.48 -6.03 13.52
N SER A 115 -4.21 -7.00 12.94
CA SER A 115 -4.58 -8.26 13.62
C SER A 115 -3.38 -9.17 13.93
N GLU A 116 -2.29 -9.05 13.17
CA GLU A 116 -1.04 -9.78 13.35
C GLU A 116 0.10 -8.82 13.68
N SER A 117 0.27 -8.55 14.97
CA SER A 117 1.30 -7.69 15.57
C SER A 117 2.61 -7.60 14.74
N SER A 118 2.91 -6.39 14.26
CA SER A 118 4.21 -5.91 13.75
C SER A 118 4.85 -6.58 12.52
N ARG A 119 4.13 -7.41 11.74
CA ARG A 119 4.71 -8.16 10.60
C ARG A 119 4.11 -7.84 9.23
N GLY A 120 3.87 -6.56 8.93
CA GLY A 120 3.21 -6.19 7.68
C GLY A 120 3.95 -6.59 6.39
N ARG A 121 5.26 -6.32 6.30
CA ARG A 121 6.07 -6.76 5.16
C ARG A 121 6.12 -8.29 5.01
N PRO A 122 6.43 -9.09 6.05
CA PRO A 122 6.37 -10.55 5.96
C PRO A 122 5.03 -11.12 5.47
N MET A 123 3.91 -10.60 5.97
CA MET A 123 2.59 -11.08 5.56
C MET A 123 2.32 -10.78 4.07
N ILE A 124 2.71 -9.58 3.62
CA ILE A 124 2.58 -9.20 2.21
C ILE A 124 3.49 -10.07 1.34
N GLU A 125 4.72 -10.33 1.76
CA GLU A 125 5.65 -11.22 1.06
C GLU A 125 5.11 -12.65 0.98
N GLU A 126 4.50 -13.17 2.06
CA GLU A 126 3.87 -14.48 2.06
C GLU A 126 2.72 -14.56 1.04
N LYS A 127 1.77 -13.62 1.10
CA LYS A 127 0.66 -13.55 0.14
C LYS A 127 1.17 -13.40 -1.30
N LEU A 128 2.21 -12.59 -1.50
CA LEU A 128 2.84 -12.42 -2.80
C LEU A 128 3.52 -13.70 -3.29
N ASN A 129 4.20 -14.43 -2.42
CA ASN A 129 4.85 -15.71 -2.73
C ASN A 129 3.87 -16.82 -3.12
N GLN A 130 2.58 -16.70 -2.75
CA GLN A 130 1.53 -17.58 -3.26
C GLN A 130 1.14 -17.28 -4.71
N LEU A 131 1.36 -16.04 -5.17
CA LEU A 131 1.01 -15.59 -6.52
C LEU A 131 2.19 -15.68 -7.50
N VAL A 132 3.40 -15.39 -7.02
CA VAL A 132 4.59 -15.28 -7.87
C VAL A 132 5.82 -15.94 -7.23
N SER A 133 6.84 -16.20 -8.05
CA SER A 133 8.16 -16.65 -7.63
C SER A 133 9.24 -15.84 -8.38
N PRO A 134 10.47 -15.72 -7.85
CA PRO A 134 11.58 -15.17 -8.63
C PRO A 134 11.75 -15.93 -9.96
N ALA A 135 11.98 -15.20 -11.05
CA ALA A 135 12.40 -15.75 -12.31
C ALA A 135 13.93 -15.62 -12.38
N ASN A 136 14.63 -16.69 -12.00
CA ASN A 136 16.09 -16.78 -12.13
C ASN A 136 16.52 -16.65 -13.59
#